data_AF-A0A089Z8U9-F1
#
_entry.id   AF-A0A089Z8U9-F1
#
_cell.length_a   1.000
_cell.length_b   1.000
_cell.length_c   1.000
_cell.angle_alpha   90.00
_cell.angle_beta   90.00
_cell.angle_gamma   90.00
#
_symmetry.space_group_name_H-M   'P 1'
#
loop_
_entity.id
_entity.type
_entity.pdbx_description
1 polymer ?
#
loop_
_entity_poly.entity_id
_entity_poly.type
_entity_poly.pdbx_seq_one_letter_code
_entity_poly.pdbx_strand_id
1 'polypeptide(L)'
;MPTSHEEFVHEVQRRLRMAGYDLVGETDTETPGVRVSRTPAGALVSWTPLSGPSPRTSPAQGLGEATESAVRAAVETVLLQHGYTIWTERAGNGITVLLPHLAPPLPAHRETPDD
;
A
#
# COMPACT_ATOMS: atom_id res chain seq x y z
N MET A 1 -18.11 6.90 5.21
CA MET A 1 -16.77 6.92 5.84
C MET A 1 -16.66 5.66 6.69
N PRO A 2 -15.65 4.80 6.48
CA PRO A 2 -15.51 3.57 7.26
C PRO A 2 -15.38 3.92 8.74
N THR A 3 -16.23 3.28 9.56
CA THR A 3 -16.40 3.60 10.99
C THR A 3 -15.45 2.81 11.88
N SER A 4 -14.73 1.83 11.33
CA SER A 4 -13.79 0.99 12.04
C SER A 4 -12.56 0.71 11.18
N HIS A 5 -11.40 0.51 11.81
CA HIS A 5 -10.15 0.14 11.12
C HIS A 5 -10.31 -1.11 10.26
N GLU A 6 -11.11 -2.08 10.69
CA GLU A 6 -11.39 -3.30 9.92
C GLU A 6 -12.15 -2.99 8.63
N GLU A 7 -13.15 -2.11 8.68
CA GLU A 7 -13.85 -1.66 7.46
C GLU A 7 -12.91 -0.89 6.52
N PHE A 8 -11.99 -0.09 7.08
CA PHE A 8 -11.00 0.61 6.29
C PHE A 8 -10.03 -0.37 5.58
N VAL A 9 -9.53 -1.37 6.30
CA VAL A 9 -8.70 -2.44 5.73
C VAL A 9 -9.46 -3.19 4.63
N HIS A 10 -10.72 -3.58 4.87
CA HIS A 10 -11.54 -4.26 3.86
C HIS A 10 -11.81 -3.40 2.62
N GLU A 11 -11.98 -2.09 2.78
CA GLU A 11 -12.13 -1.18 1.64
C GLU A 11 -10.82 -1.06 0.84
N VAL A 12 -9.67 -0.91 1.51
CA VAL A 12 -8.35 -0.92 0.84
C VAL A 12 -8.13 -2.24 0.09
N GLN A 13 -8.45 -3.37 0.73
CA GLN A 13 -8.37 -4.70 0.10
C GLN A 13 -9.26 -4.78 -1.13
N ARG A 14 -10.52 -4.33 -1.03
CA ARG A 14 -11.46 -4.32 -2.16
C ARG A 14 -10.94 -3.49 -3.32
N ARG A 15 -10.39 -2.31 -3.06
CA ARG A 15 -9.83 -1.41 -4.09
C ARG A 15 -8.65 -2.04 -4.81
N LEU A 16 -7.72 -2.64 -4.06
CA LEU A 16 -6.58 -3.35 -4.65
C LEU A 16 -7.04 -4.54 -5.51
N ARG A 17 -8.03 -5.33 -5.05
CA ARG A 17 -8.61 -6.42 -5.86
C ARG A 17 -9.28 -5.90 -7.14
N MET A 18 -10.01 -4.78 -7.07
CA MET A 18 -10.60 -4.15 -8.26
C MET A 18 -9.56 -3.62 -9.23
N ALA A 19 -8.38 -3.21 -8.74
CA ALA A 19 -7.24 -2.83 -9.57
C ALA A 19 -6.45 -4.04 -10.14
N GLY A 20 -6.89 -5.27 -9.84
CA GLY A 20 -6.29 -6.50 -10.38
C GLY A 20 -5.18 -7.10 -9.53
N TYR A 21 -4.97 -6.63 -8.29
CA TYR A 21 -4.01 -7.23 -7.36
C TYR A 21 -4.61 -8.45 -6.66
N ASP A 22 -3.85 -9.54 -6.63
CA ASP A 22 -4.19 -10.72 -5.85
C ASP A 22 -3.70 -10.54 -4.40
N LEU A 23 -4.65 -10.57 -3.46
CA LEU A 23 -4.38 -10.37 -2.04
C LEU A 23 -4.35 -11.71 -1.34
N VAL A 24 -3.25 -12.00 -0.66
CA VAL A 24 -3.14 -13.19 0.19
C VAL A 24 -3.74 -12.89 1.57
N GLY A 25 -4.43 -13.87 2.15
CA GLY A 25 -5.10 -13.72 3.44
C GLY A 25 -4.11 -13.40 4.58
N GLU A 26 -4.59 -12.71 5.63
CA GLU A 26 -3.77 -12.26 6.77
C GLU A 26 -3.05 -13.40 7.50
N THR A 27 -3.61 -14.62 7.46
CA THR A 27 -3.09 -15.80 8.19
C THR A 27 -2.02 -16.57 7.43
N ASP A 28 -1.84 -16.33 6.14
CA ASP A 28 -0.94 -17.14 5.33
C ASP A 28 0.38 -16.39 5.12
N THR A 29 1.27 -16.50 6.10
CA THR A 29 2.52 -15.73 6.12
C THR A 29 3.57 -16.21 5.12
N GLU A 30 3.39 -17.41 4.58
CA GLU A 30 4.34 -18.08 3.69
C GLU A 30 3.96 -17.96 2.21
N THR A 31 2.70 -17.60 1.89
CA THR A 31 2.29 -17.38 0.50
C THR A 31 2.80 -16.05 -0.03
N PRO A 32 3.58 -16.04 -1.13
CA PRO A 32 4.04 -14.82 -1.76
C PRO A 32 2.88 -14.04 -2.39
N GLY A 33 2.87 -12.72 -2.22
CA GLY A 33 1.76 -11.87 -2.68
C GLY A 33 1.63 -10.58 -1.89
N VAL A 34 0.58 -9.81 -2.19
CA VAL A 34 0.25 -8.55 -1.51
C VAL A 34 -0.64 -8.84 -0.30
N ARG A 35 -0.31 -8.24 0.84
CA ARG A 35 -1.06 -8.31 2.10
C ARG A 35 -1.50 -6.94 2.52
N VAL A 36 -2.64 -6.88 3.19
CA VAL A 36 -3.13 -5.66 3.83
C VAL A 36 -3.42 -5.99 5.29
N SER A 37 -2.62 -5.45 6.19
CA SER A 37 -2.74 -5.63 7.63
C SER A 37 -3.21 -4.35 8.30
N ARG A 38 -3.87 -4.47 9.45
CA ARG A 38 -4.29 -3.32 10.24
C ARG A 38 -3.08 -2.66 10.94
N THR A 39 -3.05 -1.33 10.95
CA THR A 39 -2.14 -0.54 11.79
C THR A 39 -2.90 0.49 12.60
N PRO A 40 -2.36 1.01 13.72
CA PRO A 40 -3.01 2.10 14.45
C PRO A 40 -3.26 3.34 13.58
N ALA A 41 -2.41 3.59 12.57
CA ALA A 41 -2.54 4.70 11.63
C ALA A 41 -3.52 4.44 10.47
N GLY A 42 -3.92 3.18 10.23
CA GLY A 42 -4.79 2.78 9.14
C GLY A 42 -4.54 1.36 8.66
N ALA A 43 -4.07 1.21 7.43
CA ALA A 43 -3.79 -0.09 6.80
C ALA A 43 -2.35 -0.14 6.26
N LEU A 44 -1.61 -1.21 6.53
CA LEU A 44 -0.30 -1.47 5.93
C LEU A 44 -0.46 -2.43 4.77
N VAL A 45 -0.13 -1.98 3.57
CA VAL A 45 0.00 -2.81 2.38
C VAL A 45 1.44 -3.27 2.30
N SER A 46 1.69 -4.55 2.54
CA SER A 46 3.02 -5.17 2.46
C SER A 46 3.03 -6.26 1.40
N TRP A 47 4.19 -6.60 0.87
CA TRP A 47 4.32 -7.65 -0.14
C TRP A 47 5.43 -8.61 0.24
N THR A 48 5.16 -9.90 0.03
CA THR A 48 6.16 -10.96 0.19
C THR A 48 6.65 -11.35 -1.20
N PRO A 49 7.92 -11.09 -1.54
CA PRO A 49 8.47 -11.50 -2.83
C PRO A 49 8.44 -13.03 -2.96
N LEU A 50 8.32 -13.54 -4.18
CA LEU A 50 8.29 -14.97 -4.48
C LEU A 50 9.61 -15.72 -4.15
N SER A 51 10.59 -15.02 -3.60
CA SER A 51 11.90 -15.56 -3.26
C SER A 51 11.84 -16.23 -1.88
N GLY A 52 11.94 -17.56 -1.87
CA GLY A 52 12.42 -18.29 -0.70
C GLY A 52 13.76 -17.72 -0.21
N PRO A 53 14.21 -18.04 1.01
CA PRO A 53 15.43 -17.49 1.58
C PRO A 53 16.63 -17.95 0.74
N SER A 54 16.98 -17.21 -0.30
CA SER A 54 18.19 -17.44 -1.08
C SER A 54 19.33 -16.72 -0.37
N PRO A 55 20.29 -17.47 0.21
CA PRO A 55 21.48 -16.86 0.76
C PRO A 55 22.33 -16.28 -0.37
N ARG A 56 22.69 -14.99 -0.21
CA ARG A 56 23.95 -14.35 -0.66
C ARG A 56 24.17 -14.11 -2.17
N THR A 57 24.73 -12.92 -2.45
CA THR A 57 25.74 -12.65 -3.49
C THR A 57 25.39 -13.08 -4.93
N SER A 58 24.70 -12.22 -5.71
CA SER A 58 24.71 -12.26 -7.19
C SER A 58 23.99 -11.06 -7.81
N PRO A 59 24.29 -10.68 -9.08
CA PRO A 59 23.71 -9.51 -9.78
C PRO A 59 22.19 -9.57 -10.02
N ALA A 60 21.51 -10.64 -9.59
CA ALA A 60 20.06 -10.74 -9.56
C ALA A 60 19.40 -9.79 -8.54
N GLN A 61 20.17 -9.24 -7.59
CA GLN A 61 19.67 -8.29 -6.59
C GLN A 61 19.02 -7.05 -7.25
N GLY A 62 19.65 -6.51 -8.30
CA GLY A 62 19.13 -5.33 -9.01
C GLY A 62 17.82 -5.57 -9.75
N LEU A 63 17.55 -6.81 -10.19
CA LEU A 63 16.30 -7.14 -10.89
C LEU A 63 15.13 -7.31 -9.91
N GLY A 64 15.38 -7.92 -8.75
CA GLY A 64 14.40 -8.06 -7.67
C GLY A 64 14.02 -6.71 -7.08
N GLU A 65 15.01 -5.86 -6.80
CA GLU A 65 14.82 -4.50 -6.28
C GLU A 65 14.09 -3.59 -7.29
N ALA A 66 14.40 -3.70 -8.59
CA ALA A 66 13.70 -2.95 -9.64
C ALA A 66 12.23 -3.40 -9.80
N THR A 67 11.97 -4.70 -9.70
CA THR A 67 10.61 -5.26 -9.79
C THR A 67 9.79 -4.82 -8.58
N GLU A 68 10.36 -4.89 -7.37
CA GLU A 68 9.73 -4.41 -6.15
C GLU A 68 9.40 -2.91 -6.24
N SER A 69 10.35 -2.11 -6.71
CA SER A 69 10.17 -0.67 -6.89
C SER A 69 9.06 -0.34 -7.88
N ALA A 70 8.92 -1.10 -8.97
CA ALA A 70 7.86 -0.92 -9.96
C ALA A 70 6.47 -1.29 -9.42
N VAL A 71 6.37 -2.42 -8.70
CA VAL A 71 5.11 -2.84 -8.05
C VAL A 71 4.70 -1.82 -6.99
N ARG A 72 5.65 -1.37 -6.16
CA ARG A 72 5.44 -0.31 -5.18
C ARG A 72 4.88 0.95 -5.84
N ALA A 73 5.54 1.46 -6.87
CA ALA A 73 5.10 2.66 -7.58
C ALA A 73 3.69 2.50 -8.20
N ALA A 74 3.37 1.32 -8.73
CA ALA A 74 2.03 1.03 -9.25
C ALA A 74 0.97 1.04 -8.15
N VAL A 75 1.24 0.40 -7.01
CA VAL A 75 0.33 0.39 -5.85
C VAL A 75 0.17 1.81 -5.28
N GLU A 76 1.26 2.57 -5.13
CA GLU A 76 1.21 3.98 -4.72
C GLU A 76 0.30 4.79 -5.64
N THR A 77 0.46 4.62 -6.95
CA THR A 77 -0.35 5.34 -7.96
C THR A 77 -1.82 4.98 -7.85
N VAL A 78 -2.16 3.70 -7.67
CA VAL A 78 -3.56 3.26 -7.50
C VAL A 78 -4.18 3.87 -6.23
N LEU A 79 -3.45 3.83 -5.12
CA LEU A 79 -3.93 4.38 -3.84
C LEU A 79 -4.14 5.90 -3.92
N LEU A 80 -3.19 6.62 -4.52
CA LEU A 80 -3.29 8.06 -4.73
C LEU A 80 -4.45 8.44 -5.67
N GLN A 81 -4.65 7.71 -6.77
CA GLN A 81 -5.78 7.94 -7.68
C GLN A 81 -7.15 7.74 -7.02
N HIS A 82 -7.22 6.87 -6.02
CA HIS A 82 -8.43 6.69 -5.21
C HIS A 82 -8.56 7.69 -4.04
N GLY A 83 -7.66 8.67 -3.95
CA GLY A 83 -7.71 9.72 -2.94
C GLY A 83 -7.21 9.28 -1.55
N TYR A 84 -6.52 8.15 -1.46
CA TYR A 84 -5.91 7.74 -0.20
C TYR A 84 -4.61 8.50 0.07
N THR A 85 -4.39 8.82 1.34
CA THR A 85 -3.10 9.34 1.79
C THR A 85 -2.19 8.17 2.14
N ILE A 86 -1.01 8.14 1.55
CA ILE A 86 -0.03 7.08 1.74
C ILE A 86 1.21 7.60 2.46
N TRP A 87 1.79 6.76 3.30
CA TRP A 87 3.09 6.95 3.94
C TRP A 87 3.96 5.76 3.59
N THR A 88 5.12 6.03 2.97
CA THR A 88 6.05 4.97 2.59
C THR A 88 7.36 5.15 3.33
N GLU A 89 7.80 4.09 4.02
CA GLU A 89 9.09 4.09 4.69
C GLU A 89 10.17 3.69 3.67
N ARG A 90 11.30 4.40 3.66
CA ARG A 90 12.40 4.12 2.71
C ARG A 90 13.09 2.77 2.94
N ALA A 91 12.95 2.20 4.14
CA ALA A 91 13.57 0.93 4.53
C ALA A 91 12.56 -0.23 4.72
N GLY A 92 11.27 0.02 4.52
CA GLY A 92 10.21 -0.96 4.77
C GLY A 92 9.66 -1.59 3.49
N ASN A 93 9.28 -2.87 3.59
CA ASN A 93 8.61 -3.65 2.53
C ASN A 93 7.10 -3.35 2.43
N GLY A 94 6.69 -2.08 2.60
CA GLY A 94 5.26 -1.75 2.61
C GLY A 94 4.91 -0.26 2.53
N ILE A 95 3.64 -0.03 2.19
CA ILE A 95 2.97 1.27 2.06
C ILE A 95 1.89 1.35 3.12
N THR A 96 1.97 2.35 4.00
CA THR A 96 0.90 2.60 4.99
C THR A 96 -0.14 3.53 4.40
N VAL A 97 -1.37 3.08 4.27
CA VAL A 97 -2.54 3.89 3.93
C VAL A 97 -3.07 4.51 5.20
N LEU A 98 -3.02 5.84 5.28
CA LEU A 98 -3.48 6.61 6.44
C LEU A 98 -4.99 6.77 6.43
N LEU A 99 -5.59 6.74 7.62
CA LEU A 99 -6.99 7.08 7.78
C LEU A 99 -7.24 8.54 7.37
N PRO A 100 -8.41 8.85 6.79
CA PRO A 100 -8.72 10.19 6.28
C PRO A 100 -8.70 11.29 7.35
N HIS A 101 -8.87 10.94 8.64
CA HIS A 101 -8.76 11.89 9.75
C HIS A 101 -7.32 12.08 10.27
N LEU A 102 -6.39 11.19 9.90
CA LEU A 102 -4.96 11.30 10.18
C LEU A 102 -4.18 11.88 9.00
N ALA A 103 -4.79 11.90 7.81
CA ALA A 103 -4.27 12.62 6.66
C ALA A 103 -4.29 14.14 6.94
N PRO A 104 -3.21 14.88 6.66
CA PRO A 104 -3.30 16.33 6.64
C PRO A 104 -4.40 16.73 5.64
N PRO A 105 -5.25 17.73 5.95
CA PRO A 105 -6.25 18.16 5.00
C PRO A 105 -5.53 18.55 3.70
N LEU A 106 -5.94 17.94 2.60
CA LEU A 106 -5.56 18.41 1.27
C LEU A 106 -5.80 19.93 1.26
N PRO A 107 -4.87 20.75 0.72
CA PRO A 107 -5.15 22.17 0.59
C PRO A 107 -6.45 22.29 -0.21
N ALA A 108 -7.50 22.75 0.47
CA ALA A 108 -8.74 23.09 -0.20
C ALA A 108 -8.34 24.02 -1.34
N HIS A 109 -8.65 23.65 -2.57
CA HIS A 109 -8.59 24.58 -3.69
C HIS A 109 -9.32 25.83 -3.20
N ARG A 110 -8.57 26.92 -2.96
CA ARG A 110 -9.17 28.22 -2.68
C ARG A 110 -10.08 28.47 -3.87
N GLU A 111 -11.37 28.32 -3.65
CA GLU A 111 -12.38 28.96 -4.46
C GLU A 111 -12.00 30.43 -4.46
N THR A 112 -11.41 30.88 -5.57
CA THR A 112 -11.15 32.29 -5.82
C THR A 112 -12.53 32.94 -5.87
N PRO A 113 -12.87 33.87 -4.95
CA PRO A 113 -14.07 34.66 -5.14
C PRO A 113 -13.89 35.47 -6.42
N ASP A 114 -14.86 35.33 -7.31
CA ASP A 114 -15.07 36.15 -8.50
C ASP A 114 -15.31 37.60 -8.03
N ASP A 115 -14.42 38.52 -8.41
CA ASP A 115 -14.61 39.97 -8.37
C ASP A 115 -14.09 40.59 -9.68
#